data_AF-A0A7V9J726-F1
#
_entry.id   AF-A0A7V9J726-F1
#
_cell.length_a   1.000
_cell.length_b   1.000
_cell.length_c   1.000
_cell.angle_alpha   90.00
_cell.angle_beta   90.00
_cell.angle_gamma   90.00
#
_symmetry.space_group_name_H-M   'P 1'
#
loop_
_entity.id
_entity.type
_entity.pdbx_description
1 polymer ?
#
loop_
_entity_poly.entity_id
_entity_poly.type
_entity_poly.pdbx_seq_one_letter_code
_entity_poly.pdbx_strand_id
1 'polypeptide(L)' 'MGTKLVVVGGGRMGEALVGGLLAAGWAGAGDLCVIEASAERRAQLTERFPGVAVAETP' A
#
# COMPACT_ATOMS: atom_id res chain seq x y z
N MET A 1 2.07 12.31 11.95
CA MET A 1 2.73 11.41 10.99
C MET A 1 1.82 11.28 9.80
N GLY A 2 2.31 11.59 8.60
CA GLY A 2 1.55 11.53 7.37
C GLY A 2 2.21 10.55 6.40
N THR A 3 1.47 10.17 5.36
CA THR A 3 1.95 9.31 4.28
C THR A 3 3.21 9.90 3.64
N LYS A 4 4.30 9.14 3.64
CA LYS A 4 5.58 9.50 3.00
C LYS A 4 5.60 9.14 1.52
N LEU A 5 4.94 8.05 1.15
CA LEU A 5 4.87 7.56 -0.23
C LEU A 5 3.48 7.03 -0.55
N VAL A 6 2.99 7.41 -1.73
CA VAL A 6 1.77 6.89 -2.33
C VAL A 6 2.16 6.03 -3.54
N VAL A 7 1.68 4.78 -3.56
CA VAL A 7 1.81 3.88 -4.71
C VAL A 7 0.47 3.86 -5.44
N VAL A 8 0.46 4.32 -6.69
CA VAL A 8 -0.74 4.30 -7.53
C VAL A 8 -0.76 2.99 -8.32
N GLY A 9 -1.76 2.17 -8.06
CA GLY A 9 -1.91 0.81 -8.61
C GLY A 9 -1.45 -0.26 -7.62
N GLY A 10 -2.40 -1.06 -7.15
CA GLY A 10 -2.21 -2.14 -6.20
C GLY A 10 -2.06 -3.53 -6.83
N GLY A 11 -1.79 -3.61 -8.14
CA GLY A 11 -1.49 -4.86 -8.82
C GLY A 11 -0.20 -5.54 -8.33
N ARG A 12 0.26 -6.60 -9.00
CA ARG A 12 1.42 -7.41 -8.57
C ARG A 12 2.68 -6.58 -8.32
N MET A 13 2.95 -5.59 -9.16
CA MET A 13 4.14 -4.75 -9.03
C MET A 13 4.03 -3.76 -7.85
N GLY A 14 2.86 -3.14 -7.66
CA GLY A 14 2.63 -2.25 -6.50
C GLY A 14 2.70 -3.00 -5.18
N GLU A 15 2.11 -4.19 -5.13
CA GLU A 15 2.21 -5.11 -3.99
C GLU A 15 3.65 -5.53 -3.70
N ALA A 16 4.43 -5.92 -4.73
CA ALA A 16 5.83 -6.28 -4.56
C ALA A 16 6.67 -5.09 -4.07
N LEU A 17 6.42 -3.88 -4.58
CA LEU A 17 7.09 -2.66 -4.15
C LEU A 17 6.79 -2.35 -2.68
N VAL A 18 5.52 -2.32 -2.28
CA VAL A 18 5.11 -2.06 -0.89
C VAL A 18 5.71 -3.09 0.06
N GLY A 19 5.62 -4.38 -0.29
CA GLY A 19 6.21 -5.46 0.50
C GLY A 19 7.73 -5.32 0.63
N GLY A 20 8.42 -4.95 -0.45
CA GLY A 20 9.86 -4.71 -0.44
C GLY A 20 10.26 -3.52 0.45
N LEU A 21 9.54 -2.41 0.37
CA LEU A 21 9.81 -1.21 1.20
C LEU A 21 9.62 -1.48 2.69
N LEU A 22 8.56 -2.21 3.05
CA LEU A 22 8.31 -2.65 4.42
C LEU A 22 9.41 -3.59 4.92
N ALA A 23 9.77 -4.61 4.12
CA ALA A 23 10.80 -5.58 4.47
C ALA A 23 12.19 -4.94 4.61
N ALA A 24 12.50 -3.93 3.79
CA ALA A 24 13.74 -3.16 3.87
C ALA A 24 13.78 -2.17 5.04
N GLY A 25 12.68 -1.97 5.77
CA GLY A 25 12.59 -0.98 6.84
C GLY A 25 12.70 0.47 6.36
N TRP A 26 12.48 0.72 5.06
CA TRP A 26 12.54 2.07 4.50
C TRP A 26 11.38 2.95 5.01
N ALA A 27 10.22 2.34 5.23
CA ALA A 27 9.02 2.96 5.76
C ALA A 27 8.25 2.00 6.68
N GLY A 28 7.57 2.54 7.69
CA GLY A 28 6.57 1.78 8.44
C GLY A 28 5.25 1.71 7.67
N ALA A 29 4.33 0.81 8.09
CA ALA A 29 3.04 0.66 7.41
C ALA A 29 2.24 1.96 7.33
N GLY A 30 2.19 2.73 8.44
CA GLY A 30 1.51 4.02 8.48
C GLY A 30 2.17 5.15 7.70
N ASP A 31 3.35 4.91 7.11
CA ASP A 31 4.02 5.85 6.21
C ASP A 31 3.67 5.61 4.73
N LEU A 32 2.93 4.54 4.40
CA LEU A 32 2.64 4.11 3.04
C LEU A 32 1.13 4.19 2.74
N CYS A 33 0.80 4.55 1.50
CA CYS A 33 -0.56 4.46 0.97
C CYS A 33 -0.55 3.79 -0.41
N VAL A 34 -1.58 3.00 -0.70
CA VAL A 34 -1.84 2.43 -2.03
C VAL A 34 -3.18 2.96 -2.55
N ILE A 35 -3.16 3.56 -3.74
CA ILE A 35 -4.37 3.91 -4.47
C ILE A 35 -4.71 2.76 -5.43
N GLU A 36 -5.89 2.18 -5.28
CA GLU A 36 -6.32 1.05 -6.12
C GLU A 36 -7.82 1.17 -6.44
N ALA A 37 -8.16 1.06 -7.73
CA ALA A 37 -9.51 1.26 -8.23
C ALA A 37 -10.44 0.08 -7.90
N SER A 38 -9.92 -1.16 -7.91
CA SER A 38 -10.73 -2.35 -7.62
C SER A 38 -10.97 -2.52 -6.12
N ALA A 39 -12.23 -2.50 -5.70
CA ALA A 39 -12.62 -2.72 -4.31
C ALA A 39 -12.17 -4.10 -3.78
N GLU A 40 -12.29 -5.15 -4.61
CA GLU A 40 -11.80 -6.49 -4.26
C GLU A 40 -10.29 -6.47 -4.01
N ARG A 41 -9.55 -5.78 -4.87
CA ARG A 41 -8.10 -5.68 -4.74
C ARG A 41 -7.69 -4.86 -3.51
N ARG A 42 -8.44 -3.80 -3.18
CA ARG A 42 -8.22 -3.05 -1.94
C ARG A 42 -8.38 -3.91 -0.69
N ALA A 43 -9.39 -4.79 -0.66
CA ALA A 43 -9.58 -5.72 0.46
C ALA A 43 -8.37 -6.66 0.61
N GLN A 44 -7.92 -7.28 -0.49
CA GLN A 44 -6.73 -8.14 -0.50
C GLN A 44 -5.47 -7.42 -0.01
N LEU A 45 -5.26 -6.17 -0.43
CA LEU A 45 -4.10 -5.36 -0.01
C LEU A 45 -4.17 -4.99 1.47
N THR A 46 -5.36 -4.67 1.97
CA THR A 46 -5.58 -4.32 3.39
C THR A 46 -5.31 -5.52 4.29
N GLU A 47 -5.73 -6.72 3.87
CA GLU A 47 -5.43 -7.97 4.57
C GLU A 47 -3.94 -8.31 4.54
N ARG A 48 -3.29 -8.13 3.38
CA ARG A 48 -1.88 -8.50 3.19
C ARG A 48 -0.91 -7.54 3.90
N PHE A 49 -1.23 -6.26 3.98
CA PHE A 49 -0.38 -5.24 4.57
C PHE A 49 -1.10 -4.48 5.69
N PRO A 50 -1.31 -5.10 6.87
CA PRO A 50 -1.95 -4.44 8.00
C PRO A 50 -1.28 -3.11 8.36
N GLY A 51 -2.08 -2.04 8.41
CA GLY A 51 -1.62 -0.69 8.75
C GLY A 51 -1.13 0.16 7.58
N VAL A 52 -1.02 -0.39 6.35
CA VAL A 52 -0.84 0.41 5.13
C VAL A 52 -2.18 1.02 4.75
N ALA A 53 -2.21 2.32 4.44
CA ALA A 53 -3.43 2.97 3.98
C ALA A 53 -3.78 2.48 2.56
N VAL A 54 -5.06 2.18 2.30
CA VAL A 54 -5.53 1.79 0.98
C VAL A 54 -6.77 2.61 0.63
N ALA A 55 -6.74 3.34 -0.48
CA ALA A 55 -7.81 4.24 -0.90
C ALA A 55 -8.17 4.07 -2.37
N GLU A 56 -9.35 4.53 -2.76
CA GLU A 56 -9.83 4.51 -4.15
C GLU A 56 -9.29 5.69 -4.97
N THR A 57 -9.12 6.83 -4.32
CA THR A 57 -8.66 8.08 -4.93
C THR A 57 -7.54 8.69 -4.09
N PRO A 58 -6.63 9.49 -4.71
CA PRO A 58 -5.55 10.18 -4.01
C PRO A 58 -6.01 11.09 -2.87
#